data_AF-A0A9D1FWP1-F1
#
_entry.id   AF-A0A9D1FWP1-F1
#
_cell.length_a   1.000
_cell.length_b   1.000
_cell.length_c   1.000
_cell.angle_alpha   90.00
_cell.angle_beta   90.00
_cell.angle_gamma   90.00
#
_symmetry.space_group_name_H-M   'P 1'
#
loop_
_entity.id
_entity.type
_entity.pdbx_description
1 polymer ?
#
loop_
_entity_poly.entity_id
_entity_poly.type
_entity_poly.pdbx_seq_one_letter_code
_entity_poly.pdbx_strand_id
1 'polypeptide(L)'
;MNKLNIMTFSKRTLYEMPRQHAKNANILYSDELAHHIPKIFNEETLSTLNNYAEKNNARILFSYMPGDMFHNTQMSVYNSNTAELNSQALKLKIKNKEDFVNSLRTIYTQVAESIKKLSQK
;
A
#
# COMPACT_ATOMS: atom_id res chain seq x y z
N MET A 1 -6.96 -33.60 0.41
CA MET A 1 -6.40 -32.50 -0.41
C MET A 1 -7.28 -31.28 -0.21
N ASN A 2 -6.92 -30.38 0.71
CA ASN A 2 -7.70 -29.18 0.99
C ASN A 2 -7.38 -28.13 -0.08
N LYS A 3 -8.33 -27.91 -1.00
CA LYS A 3 -8.30 -26.77 -1.92
C LYS A 3 -8.35 -25.50 -1.08
N LEU A 4 -7.20 -24.84 -0.98
CA LEU A 4 -7.05 -23.54 -0.36
C LEU A 4 -8.05 -22.59 -1.02
N ASN A 5 -8.97 -22.04 -0.23
CA ASN A 5 -9.89 -20.99 -0.65
C ASN A 5 -9.06 -19.82 -1.16
N ILE A 6 -8.91 -19.74 -2.48
CA ILE A 6 -8.47 -18.53 -3.16
C ILE A 6 -9.61 -17.54 -2.90
N MET A 7 -9.43 -16.66 -1.91
CA MET A 7 -10.26 -15.47 -1.75
C MET A 7 -10.12 -14.66 -3.03
N THR A 8 -11.00 -14.96 -3.97
CA THR A 8 -11.32 -14.10 -5.08
C THR A 8 -11.80 -12.81 -4.45
N PHE A 9 -10.93 -11.80 -4.42
CA PHE A 9 -11.30 -10.43 -4.13
C PHE A 9 -12.30 -10.01 -5.20
N SER A 10 -13.57 -10.33 -4.96
CA SER A 10 -14.65 -9.96 -5.86
C SER A 10 -14.69 -8.44 -5.92
N LYS A 11 -15.25 -7.89 -7.00
CA LYS A 11 -15.46 -6.44 -7.12
C LYS A 11 -16.10 -5.84 -5.85
N ARG A 12 -16.88 -6.59 -5.06
CA ARG A 12 -17.42 -6.15 -3.75
C ARG A 12 -16.37 -5.75 -2.73
N THR A 13 -15.25 -6.46 -2.61
CA THR A 13 -14.19 -6.10 -1.64
C THR A 13 -13.52 -4.75 -1.96
N LEU A 14 -13.53 -4.30 -3.22
CA LEU A 14 -13.12 -2.94 -3.59
C LEU A 14 -14.20 -1.89 -3.25
N TYR A 15 -15.48 -2.27 -3.24
CA TYR A 15 -16.62 -1.40 -2.88
C TYR A 15 -16.88 -1.33 -1.37
N GLU A 16 -16.41 -2.30 -0.59
CA GLU A 16 -16.58 -2.36 0.88
C GLU A 16 -15.43 -1.71 1.66
N MET A 17 -14.42 -1.16 0.99
CA MET A 17 -13.35 -0.46 1.69
C MET A 17 -13.86 0.89 2.24
N PRO A 18 -13.65 1.17 3.55
CA PRO A 18 -14.14 2.37 4.20
C PRO A 18 -13.62 3.61 3.48
N ARG A 19 -14.51 4.61 3.29
CA ARG A 19 -14.33 5.88 2.55
C ARG A 19 -12.87 6.23 2.29
N GLN A 20 -12.31 5.68 1.22
CA GLN A 20 -10.89 5.84 0.94
C GLN A 20 -10.66 7.24 0.40
N HIS A 21 -9.63 7.92 0.89
CA HIS A 21 -9.09 9.08 0.20
C HIS A 21 -8.40 8.64 -1.09
N ALA A 22 -9.18 8.32 -2.12
CA ALA A 22 -8.70 8.11 -3.48
C ALA A 22 -8.29 9.46 -4.07
N LYS A 23 -7.12 9.98 -3.64
CA LYS A 23 -6.48 11.10 -4.35
C LYS A 23 -5.59 10.63 -5.50
N ASN A 24 -5.24 9.35 -5.55
CA ASN A 24 -4.41 8.72 -6.58
C ASN A 24 -5.06 7.41 -7.05
N ALA A 25 -5.28 7.25 -8.36
CA ALA A 25 -6.06 6.12 -8.91
C ALA A 25 -5.49 4.73 -8.55
N ASN A 26 -4.18 4.64 -8.29
CA ASN A 26 -3.50 3.38 -7.99
C ASN A 26 -3.02 3.27 -6.54
N ILE A 27 -3.21 4.30 -5.70
CA ILE A 27 -2.80 4.28 -4.30
C ILE A 27 -3.99 4.62 -3.42
N LEU A 28 -4.33 3.67 -2.57
CA LEU A 28 -5.42 3.75 -1.61
C LEU A 28 -4.82 3.71 -0.20
N TYR A 29 -5.40 4.47 0.71
CA TYR A 29 -5.03 4.42 2.12
C TYR A 29 -6.25 4.61 3.01
N SER A 30 -6.24 3.97 4.19
CA SER A 30 -7.30 4.11 5.20
C SER A 30 -7.30 5.50 5.84
N ASP A 31 -8.47 5.99 6.22
CA ASP A 31 -8.64 7.29 6.88
C ASP A 31 -7.77 7.41 8.14
N GLU A 32 -7.70 6.37 8.97
CA GLU A 32 -6.88 6.35 10.18
C GLU A 32 -5.41 6.64 9.87
N LEU A 33 -4.91 6.13 8.75
CA LEU A 33 -3.54 6.33 8.32
C LEU A 33 -3.30 7.79 7.91
N ALA A 34 -4.29 8.40 7.22
CA ALA A 34 -4.28 9.81 6.88
C ALA A 34 -4.29 10.70 8.14
N HIS A 35 -4.99 10.30 9.20
CA HIS A 35 -5.00 11.03 10.47
C HIS A 35 -3.67 10.90 11.23
N HIS A 36 -3.08 9.70 11.26
CA HIS A 36 -1.88 9.44 12.03
C HIS A 36 -0.60 9.89 11.34
N ILE A 37 -0.54 9.82 9.99
CA ILE A 37 0.68 10.08 9.21
C ILE A 37 0.37 10.88 7.92
N PRO A 38 -0.36 12.02 7.99
CA PRO A 38 -0.87 12.75 6.82
C PRO A 38 0.22 13.22 5.85
N LYS A 39 1.41 13.54 6.38
CA LYS A 39 2.52 14.06 5.58
C LYS A 39 3.08 13.03 4.61
N ILE A 40 2.94 11.73 4.89
CA ILE A 40 3.38 10.68 3.96
C ILE A 40 2.32 10.45 2.88
N PHE A 41 1.04 10.45 3.26
CA PHE A 41 -0.07 10.07 2.40
C PHE A 41 -0.81 11.30 1.86
N ASN A 42 -0.14 12.09 1.02
CA ASN A 42 -0.76 13.16 0.24
C ASN A 42 -0.38 13.07 -1.25
N GLU A 43 -1.01 13.91 -2.07
CA GLU A 43 -0.88 13.87 -3.53
C GLU A 43 0.54 14.17 -4.00
N GLU A 44 1.19 15.18 -3.41
CA GLU A 44 2.54 15.60 -3.79
C GLU A 44 3.56 14.48 -3.52
N THR A 45 3.54 13.89 -2.32
CA THR A 45 4.52 12.87 -1.91
C THR A 45 4.34 11.51 -2.61
N LEU A 46 3.12 11.20 -3.05
CA LEU A 46 2.78 9.92 -3.66
C LEU A 46 2.61 9.95 -5.17
N SER A 47 2.65 11.13 -5.81
CA SER A 47 2.52 11.30 -7.26
C SER A 47 3.46 10.38 -8.07
N THR A 48 4.76 10.38 -7.72
CA THR A 48 5.76 9.54 -8.39
C THR A 48 5.47 8.05 -8.19
N LEU A 49 5.07 7.65 -6.98
CA LEU A 49 4.71 6.27 -6.68
C LEU A 49 3.46 5.83 -7.46
N ASN A 50 2.47 6.72 -7.60
CA ASN A 50 1.24 6.44 -8.36
C ASN A 50 1.57 6.16 -9.83
N ASN A 51 2.39 7.01 -10.46
CA ASN A 51 2.81 6.83 -11.85
C ASN A 51 3.64 5.55 -12.04
N TYR A 52 4.47 5.22 -11.06
CA TYR A 52 5.22 3.97 -11.07
C TYR A 52 4.30 2.75 -10.97
N ALA A 53 3.32 2.78 -10.07
CA ALA A 53 2.34 1.70 -9.93
C ALA A 53 1.53 1.52 -11.21
N GLU A 54 1.06 2.62 -11.81
CA GLU A 54 0.33 2.62 -13.08
C GLU A 54 1.10 1.92 -14.20
N LYS A 55 2.36 2.33 -14.43
CA LYS A 55 3.24 1.73 -15.45
C LYS A 55 3.47 0.23 -15.27
N ASN A 56 3.33 -0.27 -14.05
CA ASN A 56 3.52 -1.68 -13.72
C ASN A 56 2.20 -2.44 -13.52
N ASN A 57 1.06 -1.86 -13.90
CA ASN A 57 -0.28 -2.43 -13.67
C ASN A 57 -0.53 -2.81 -12.21
N ALA A 58 0.05 -2.06 -11.27
CA ALA A 58 -0.03 -2.33 -9.85
C ALA A 58 -1.03 -1.41 -9.15
N ARG A 59 -1.69 -1.93 -8.12
CA ARG A 59 -2.45 -1.14 -7.15
C ARG A 59 -1.87 -1.33 -5.77
N ILE A 60 -1.84 -0.27 -4.99
CA ILE A 60 -1.22 -0.25 -3.67
C ILE A 60 -2.27 0.19 -2.66
N LEU A 61 -2.42 -0.60 -1.60
CA LEU A 61 -3.27 -0.28 -0.46
C LEU A 61 -2.41 -0.16 0.79
N PHE A 62 -2.59 0.94 1.51
CA PHE A 62 -2.06 1.13 2.83
C PHE A 62 -3.17 1.10 3.87
N SER A 63 -2.94 0.45 5.00
CA SER A 63 -3.91 0.36 6.09
C SER A 63 -3.22 0.57 7.42
N TYR A 64 -3.87 1.33 8.31
CA TYR A 64 -3.36 1.53 9.66
C TYR A 64 -3.38 0.22 10.45
N MET A 65 -2.29 -0.07 11.17
CA MET A 65 -2.18 -1.25 12.04
C MET A 65 -2.13 -0.80 13.51
N PRO A 66 -3.27 -0.69 14.20
CA PRO A 66 -3.28 -0.41 15.63
C PRO A 66 -2.76 -1.62 16.43
N GLY A 67 -2.02 -1.35 17.51
CA GLY A 67 -1.61 -2.39 18.48
C GLY A 67 -0.28 -3.10 18.20
N ASP A 68 0.35 -2.89 17.04
CA ASP A 68 1.72 -3.35 16.80
C ASP A 68 2.72 -2.29 17.30
N MET A 69 3.58 -2.66 18.26
CA MET A 69 4.60 -1.74 18.78
C MET A 69 5.71 -1.49 17.74
N PHE A 70 5.94 -2.42 16.84
CA PHE A 70 7.01 -2.43 15.84
C PHE A 70 6.57 -1.92 14.48
N HIS A 71 5.34 -2.16 14.06
CA HIS A 71 4.76 -1.67 12.80
C HIS A 71 3.58 -0.74 13.07
N ASN A 72 3.16 0.05 12.09
CA ASN A 72 1.94 0.87 12.23
C ASN A 72 1.15 0.97 10.92
N THR A 73 1.65 0.31 9.88
CA THR A 73 1.08 0.38 8.53
C THR A 73 1.23 -0.99 7.88
N GLN A 74 0.16 -1.52 7.31
CA GLN A 74 0.20 -2.62 6.37
C GLN A 74 0.26 -2.04 4.96
N MET A 75 1.18 -2.51 4.13
CA MET A 75 1.19 -2.23 2.70
C MET A 75 0.85 -3.50 1.94
N SER A 76 -0.05 -3.38 0.96
CA SER A 76 -0.48 -4.45 0.09
C SER A 76 -0.36 -4.01 -1.36
N VAL A 77 0.43 -4.73 -2.16
CA VAL A 77 0.63 -4.47 -3.59
C VAL A 77 -0.03 -5.58 -4.39
N TYR A 78 -0.91 -5.19 -5.30
CA TYR A 78 -1.68 -6.06 -6.17
C TYR A 78 -1.17 -5.92 -7.60
N ASN A 79 -1.00 -7.05 -8.30
CA ASN A 79 -0.87 -7.04 -9.75
C ASN A 79 -2.28 -7.12 -10.36
N SER A 80 -2.66 -6.08 -11.10
CA SER A 80 -4.01 -5.95 -11.66
C SER A 80 -4.31 -6.98 -12.76
N ASN A 81 -3.26 -7.57 -13.37
CA ASN A 81 -3.41 -8.55 -14.44
C ASN A 81 -3.59 -9.96 -13.90
N THR A 82 -2.90 -10.31 -12.81
CA THR A 82 -2.87 -11.67 -12.26
C THR A 82 -3.72 -11.84 -11.00
N ALA A 83 -4.21 -10.74 -10.42
CA ALA A 83 -4.87 -10.70 -9.11
C ALA A 83 -3.99 -11.26 -7.96
N GLU A 84 -2.69 -11.39 -8.17
CA GLU A 84 -1.74 -11.75 -7.12
C GLU A 84 -1.46 -10.58 -6.19
N LEU A 85 -1.17 -10.91 -4.93
CA LEU A 85 -0.97 -9.96 -3.84
C LEU A 85 0.35 -10.23 -3.11
N ASN A 86 1.04 -9.16 -2.76
CA ASN A 86 2.13 -9.16 -1.80
C ASN A 86 1.82 -8.16 -0.68
N SER A 87 1.79 -8.63 0.57
CA SER A 87 1.49 -7.80 1.74
C SER A 87 2.63 -7.84 2.75
N GLN A 88 2.91 -6.70 3.37
CA GLN A 88 3.99 -6.53 4.33
C GLN A 88 3.70 -5.44 5.35
N ALA A 89 4.24 -5.60 6.55
CA ALA A 89 4.14 -4.62 7.61
C ALA A 89 5.29 -3.60 7.50
N LEU A 90 4.99 -2.32 7.72
CA LEU A 90 5.91 -1.19 7.67
C LEU A 90 5.88 -0.42 8.99
N LYS A 91 7.04 0.15 9.36
CA LYS A 91 7.13 1.13 10.43
C LYS A 91 7.43 2.51 9.88
N LEU A 92 6.39 3.32 9.76
CA LEU A 92 6.49 4.68 9.24
C LEU A 92 6.54 5.69 10.38
N LYS A 93 7.39 6.70 10.25
CA LYS A 93 7.61 7.75 11.27
C LYS A 93 7.72 9.11 10.60
N ILE A 94 7.25 10.15 11.27
CA ILE A 94 7.31 11.55 10.80
C ILE A 94 7.74 12.53 11.89
N LYS A 95 8.57 12.10 12.85
CA LYS A 95 8.97 12.96 13.98
C LYS A 95 9.92 14.07 13.55
N ASN A 96 10.76 13.81 12.55
CA ASN A 96 11.70 14.77 11.99
C ASN A 96 11.90 14.52 10.47
N LYS A 97 12.72 15.34 9.83
CA LYS A 97 13.01 15.25 8.38
C LYS A 97 13.60 13.89 7.99
N GLU A 98 14.50 13.35 8.81
CA GLU A 98 15.16 12.07 8.52
C GLU A 98 14.17 10.90 8.59
N ASP A 99 13.35 10.82 9.64
CA ASP A 99 12.28 9.85 9.79
C ASP A 99 11.33 9.87 8.59
N PHE A 100 10.95 11.08 8.14
CA PHE A 100 10.09 11.26 6.97
C PHE A 100 10.73 10.72 5.69
N VAL A 101 11.98 11.12 5.39
CA VAL A 101 12.72 10.67 4.21
C VAL A 101 12.93 9.16 4.22
N ASN A 102 13.28 8.59 5.37
CA ASN A 102 13.47 7.16 5.53
C ASN A 102 12.16 6.39 5.33
N SER A 103 11.05 6.90 5.86
CA SER A 103 9.73 6.30 5.66
C SER A 103 9.30 6.30 4.18
N LEU A 104 9.52 7.41 3.47
CA LEU A 104 9.30 7.46 2.03
C LEU A 104 10.20 6.45 1.30
N ARG A 105 11.50 6.42 1.59
CA ARG A 105 12.42 5.46 0.97
C ARG A 105 11.96 4.03 1.19
N THR A 106 11.57 3.67 2.41
CA THR A 106 11.02 2.35 2.73
C THR A 106 9.80 2.03 1.87
N ILE A 107 8.83 2.94 1.74
CA ILE A 107 7.64 2.71 0.91
C ILE A 107 8.05 2.44 -0.54
N TYR A 108 8.84 3.31 -1.16
CA TYR A 108 9.21 3.19 -2.57
C TYR A 108 10.01 1.91 -2.84
N THR A 109 11.00 1.60 -1.98
CA THR A 109 11.80 0.37 -2.10
C THR A 109 10.91 -0.88 -2.03
N GLN A 110 10.02 -0.93 -1.04
CA GLN A 110 9.21 -2.11 -0.81
C GLN A 110 8.12 -2.32 -1.86
N VAL A 111 7.57 -1.24 -2.42
CA VAL A 111 6.69 -1.31 -3.60
C VAL A 111 7.44 -1.87 -4.80
N ALA A 112 8.63 -1.36 -5.09
CA ALA A 112 9.43 -1.83 -6.22
C ALA A 112 9.80 -3.31 -6.09
N GLU A 113 10.19 -3.75 -4.89
CA GLU A 113 10.47 -5.16 -4.59
C GLU A 113 9.22 -6.03 -4.75
N SER A 114 8.06 -5.57 -4.26
CA SER A 114 6.80 -6.30 -4.38
C SER A 114 6.37 -6.46 -5.83
N ILE A 115 6.42 -5.39 -6.62
CA ILE A 115 6.12 -5.42 -8.06
C ILE A 115 7.05 -6.41 -8.77
N LYS A 116 8.37 -6.33 -8.51
CA LYS A 116 9.34 -7.26 -9.11
C LYS A 116 9.01 -8.71 -8.78
N LYS A 117 8.68 -9.03 -7.52
CA LYS A 117 8.30 -10.38 -7.09
C LYS A 117 7.03 -10.88 -7.80
N LEU A 118 6.05 -10.00 -8.03
CA LEU A 118 4.79 -10.33 -8.69
C LEU A 118 4.93 -10.45 -10.22
N SER A 119 5.95 -9.85 -10.83
CA SER A 119 6.22 -9.97 -12.27
C SER A 119 7.07 -11.19 -12.65
N GLN A 120 7.64 -11.89 -11.66
CA GLN A 120 8.53 -13.05 -11.86
C GLN A 120 7.81 -14.41 -11.69
N LYS A 121 6.51 -14.39 -11.42
CA LYS A 121 5.66 -15.57 -11.27
C LYS A 121 4.85 -15.80 -12.53
#